data_AF-A0A7J7GJD2-F1
#
_entry.id   AF-A0A7J7GJD2-F1
#
_cell.length_a   1.000
_cell.length_b   1.000
_cell.length_c   1.000
_cell.angle_alpha   90.00
_cell.angle_beta   90.00
_cell.angle_gamma   90.00
#
_symmetry.space_group_name_H-M   'P 1'
#
loop_
_entity.id
_entity.type
_entity.pdbx_description
1 polymer ?
#
loop_
_entity_poly.entity_id
_entity_poly.type
_entity_poly.pdbx_seq_one_letter_code
_entity_poly.pdbx_strand_id
1 'polypeptide(L)'
;MASEKYICLYGGEDLDWIRSFTNTAKVVAKATQIPLELLYVGKSNPRRKVVKIKNVIMVEKLSHTMPDLILIWHFWDRCESMWHSKKQHGKSVGNDPIMKEIKSTLSFDKSDQGWAMISRGVTIEMAKAKGNTILKSLNQFEK
;
A
#
# COMPACT_ATOMS: atom_id res chain seq x y z
N MET A 1 -12.93 22.40 6.46
CA MET A 1 -11.93 22.09 5.41
C MET A 1 -11.26 20.79 5.82
N ALA A 2 -11.27 19.76 4.98
CA ALA A 2 -10.60 18.50 5.35
C ALA A 2 -9.10 18.76 5.47
N SER A 3 -8.48 18.39 6.60
CA SER A 3 -7.02 18.46 6.70
C SER A 3 -6.43 17.54 5.64
N GLU A 4 -5.35 17.97 5.00
CA GLU A 4 -4.64 17.16 4.03
C GLU A 4 -4.17 15.87 4.71
N LYS A 5 -4.61 14.71 4.21
CA LYS A 5 -4.24 13.39 4.73
C LYS A 5 -3.40 12.63 3.71
N TYR A 6 -2.41 11.91 4.21
CA TYR A 6 -1.59 11.01 3.43
C TYR A 6 -2.09 9.60 3.67
N ILE A 7 -2.41 8.88 2.61
CA ILE A 7 -2.88 7.49 2.68
C ILE A 7 -1.77 6.61 2.15
N CYS A 8 -1.34 5.64 2.95
CA CYS A 8 -0.39 4.62 2.56
C CYS A 8 -1.09 3.27 2.45
N LEU A 9 -1.16 2.75 1.23
CA LEU A 9 -1.52 1.36 0.97
C LEU A 9 -0.25 0.53 0.99
N TYR A 10 -0.26 -0.56 1.74
CA TYR A 10 0.89 -1.46 1.79
C TYR A 10 0.45 -2.92 1.87
N GLY A 11 1.34 -3.82 1.44
CA GLY A 11 1.07 -5.24 1.40
C GLY A 11 2.35 -6.06 1.46
N GLY A 12 2.19 -7.37 1.30
CA GLY A 12 3.27 -8.35 1.44
C GLY A 12 3.05 -9.33 2.59
N GLU A 13 3.94 -10.29 2.70
CA GLU A 13 3.82 -11.42 3.64
C GLU A 13 5.00 -11.57 4.60
N ASP A 14 5.92 -10.62 4.61
CA ASP A 14 7.05 -10.55 5.53
C ASP A 14 6.65 -9.73 6.78
N LEU A 15 6.47 -10.43 7.91
CA LEU A 15 6.04 -9.82 9.17
C LEU A 15 7.10 -8.87 9.75
N ASP A 16 8.38 -9.21 9.63
CA ASP A 16 9.45 -8.40 10.19
C ASP A 16 9.62 -7.12 9.39
N TRP A 17 9.46 -7.21 8.07
CA TRP A 17 9.36 -6.04 7.21
C TRP A 17 8.14 -5.18 7.54
N ILE A 18 6.95 -5.78 7.74
CA ILE A 18 5.72 -5.02 8.08
C ILE A 18 5.89 -4.23 9.38
N ARG A 19 6.43 -4.85 10.42
CA ARG A 19 6.73 -4.18 11.70
C ARG A 19 7.73 -3.05 11.51
N SER A 20 8.84 -3.32 10.84
CA SER A 20 9.89 -2.32 10.60
C SER A 20 9.34 -1.12 9.82
N PHE A 21 8.65 -1.39 8.70
CA PHE A 21 8.06 -0.37 7.84
C PHE A 21 7.03 0.49 8.56
N THR A 22 6.03 -0.12 9.22
CA THR A 22 4.96 0.64 9.89
C THR A 22 5.48 1.50 11.04
N ASN A 23 6.45 1.00 11.81
CA ASN A 23 7.08 1.78 12.87
C ASN A 23 7.90 2.94 12.31
N THR A 24 8.77 2.70 11.32
CA THR A 24 9.56 3.77 10.69
C THR A 24 8.65 4.82 10.05
N ALA A 25 7.61 4.40 9.33
CA ALA A 25 6.66 5.32 8.69
C ALA A 25 5.94 6.22 9.72
N LYS A 26 5.54 5.67 10.87
CA LYS A 26 4.94 6.46 11.96
C LYS A 26 5.93 7.44 12.59
N VAL A 27 7.19 7.04 12.78
CA VAL A 27 8.24 7.93 13.28
C VAL A 27 8.44 9.11 12.33
N VAL A 28 8.60 8.85 11.04
CA VAL A 28 8.74 9.89 10.00
C VAL A 28 7.51 10.79 9.94
N ALA A 29 6.30 10.22 9.98
CA ALA A 29 5.06 11.00 9.99
C ALA A 29 4.97 11.93 11.20
N LYS A 30 5.39 11.45 12.39
CA LYS A 30 5.43 12.27 13.60
C LYS A 30 6.47 13.38 13.51
N ALA A 31 7.68 13.08 13.02
CA ALA A 31 8.76 14.07 12.85
C ALA A 31 8.38 15.18 11.85
N THR A 32 7.64 14.82 10.80
CA THR A 32 7.17 15.75 9.75
C THR A 32 5.82 16.40 10.06
N GLN A 33 5.16 16.03 11.15
CA GLN A 33 3.81 16.47 11.50
C GLN A 33 2.78 16.17 10.39
N ILE A 34 3.00 15.10 9.62
CA ILE A 34 2.11 14.67 8.55
C ILE A 34 1.05 13.70 9.12
N PRO A 35 -0.25 13.94 8.89
CA PRO A 35 -1.29 12.97 9.23
C PRO A 35 -1.28 11.81 8.23
N LEU A 36 -0.56 10.74 8.60
CA LEU A 36 -0.39 9.52 7.82
C LEU A 36 -1.36 8.41 8.28
N GLU A 37 -2.18 7.93 7.35
CA GLU A 37 -3.05 6.76 7.52
C GLU A 37 -2.43 5.55 6.81
N LEU A 38 -2.16 4.49 7.56
CA LEU A 38 -1.60 3.23 7.02
C LEU A 38 -2.72 2.19 6.87
N LEU A 39 -2.85 1.57 5.69
CA LEU A 39 -3.81 0.50 5.42
C LEU A 39 -3.11 -0.71 4.79
N TYR A 40 -3.20 -1.86 5.48
CA TYR A 40 -2.77 -3.14 4.94
C TYR A 40 -3.84 -3.70 3.99
N VAL A 41 -3.45 -3.95 2.74
CA VAL A 41 -4.35 -4.45 1.67
C VAL A 41 -4.13 -5.93 1.32
N GLY A 42 -3.29 -6.64 2.06
CA GLY A 42 -3.09 -8.08 1.88
C GLY A 42 -2.50 -8.47 0.52
N LYS A 43 -3.03 -9.57 -0.02
CA LYS A 43 -2.70 -10.18 -1.32
C LYS A 43 -3.98 -10.65 -2.01
N SER A 44 -3.95 -10.74 -3.33
CA SER A 44 -5.07 -11.17 -4.20
C SER A 44 -5.56 -12.59 -3.88
N ASN A 45 -4.65 -13.46 -3.42
CA ASN A 45 -4.96 -14.80 -2.96
C ASN A 45 -4.73 -14.90 -1.45
N PRO A 46 -5.65 -14.39 -0.61
CA PRO A 46 -5.47 -14.38 0.83
C PRO A 46 -5.48 -15.81 1.39
N ARG A 47 -4.32 -16.27 1.86
CA ARG A 47 -4.15 -17.57 2.53
C ARG A 47 -4.11 -17.41 4.04
N ARG A 48 -3.92 -18.53 4.76
CA ARG A 48 -3.71 -18.56 6.23
C ARG A 48 -2.65 -17.54 6.70
N LYS A 49 -1.65 -17.23 5.88
CA LYS A 49 -0.60 -16.26 6.21
C LYS A 49 -1.12 -14.83 6.31
N VAL A 50 -1.97 -14.38 5.39
CA VAL A 50 -2.61 -13.04 5.42
C VAL A 50 -3.48 -12.88 6.67
N VAL A 51 -4.22 -13.92 7.06
CA VAL A 51 -5.02 -13.92 8.30
C VAL A 51 -4.13 -13.72 9.54
N LYS A 52 -3.02 -14.48 9.62
CA LYS A 52 -2.04 -14.33 10.72
C LYS A 52 -1.46 -12.93 10.77
N ILE A 53 -1.06 -12.38 9.62
CA ILE A 53 -0.49 -11.03 9.52
C ILE A 53 -1.49 -9.98 9.97
N LYS A 54 -2.74 -10.06 9.51
CA LYS A 54 -3.80 -9.15 9.93
C LYS A 54 -3.98 -9.17 11.45
N ASN A 55 -4.01 -10.36 12.07
CA ASN A 55 -4.13 -10.48 13.52
C ASN A 55 -2.97 -9.80 14.25
N VAL A 56 -1.73 -9.99 13.77
CA VAL A 56 -0.55 -9.30 14.31
C VAL A 56 -0.69 -7.79 14.19
N ILE A 57 -1.06 -7.28 13.01
CA ILE A 57 -1.25 -5.84 12.76
C ILE A 57 -2.29 -5.24 13.72
N MET A 58 -3.41 -5.93 13.95
CA MET A 58 -4.47 -5.47 14.86
C MET A 58 -4.01 -5.47 16.32
N VAL A 59 -3.38 -6.56 16.78
CA VAL A 59 -2.92 -6.70 18.18
C VAL A 59 -1.82 -5.69 18.50
N GLU A 60 -0.84 -5.54 17.60
CA GLU A 60 0.28 -4.60 17.75
C GLU A 60 -0.08 -3.16 17.34
N LYS A 61 -1.32 -2.92 16.88
CA LYS A 61 -1.82 -1.61 16.42
C LYS A 61 -0.91 -0.96 15.37
N LEU A 62 -0.38 -1.76 14.44
CA LEU A 62 0.58 -1.30 13.43
C LEU A 62 -0.08 -0.40 12.38
N SER A 63 -1.34 -0.68 12.00
CA SER A 63 -2.08 0.09 10.99
C SER A 63 -3.57 -0.27 10.99
N HIS A 64 -4.34 0.32 10.08
CA HIS A 64 -5.64 -0.22 9.69
C HIS A 64 -5.50 -1.49 8.86
N THR A 65 -6.53 -2.34 8.91
CA THR A 65 -6.65 -3.54 8.07
C THR A 65 -8.07 -3.62 7.51
N MET A 66 -8.26 -4.33 6.41
CA MET A 66 -9.60 -4.64 5.92
C MET A 66 -10.31 -5.64 6.86
N PRO A 67 -11.60 -5.42 7.17
CA PRO A 67 -12.30 -6.17 8.22
C PRO A 67 -12.55 -7.64 7.85
N ASP A 68 -12.59 -7.99 6.58
CA ASP A 68 -12.72 -9.38 6.11
C ASP A 68 -11.84 -9.67 4.86
N LEU A 69 -11.70 -10.95 4.53
CA LEU A 69 -10.90 -11.40 3.38
C LEU A 69 -11.59 -11.13 2.03
N ILE A 70 -12.91 -10.99 2.03
CA ILE A 70 -13.70 -10.73 0.82
C ILE A 70 -13.39 -9.32 0.31
N LEU A 71 -13.27 -8.34 1.21
CA LEU A 71 -12.86 -6.98 0.87
C LEU A 71 -11.42 -6.90 0.34
N ILE A 72 -10.51 -7.72 0.89
CA ILE A 72 -9.16 -7.85 0.34
C ILE A 72 -9.25 -8.36 -1.11
N TRP A 73 -10.00 -9.44 -1.34
CA TRP A 73 -10.19 -9.98 -2.68
C TRP A 73 -10.81 -8.94 -3.63
N HIS A 74 -11.89 -8.27 -3.21
CA HIS A 74 -12.52 -7.21 -3.98
C HIS A 74 -11.56 -6.08 -4.32
N PHE A 75 -10.68 -5.65 -3.41
CA PHE A 75 -9.70 -4.63 -3.72
C PHE A 75 -8.85 -5.00 -4.95
N TRP A 76 -8.35 -6.24 -4.98
CA TRP A 76 -7.52 -6.73 -6.08
C TRP A 76 -8.33 -6.96 -7.37
N ASP A 77 -9.51 -7.56 -7.27
CA ASP A 77 -10.43 -7.75 -8.40
C ASP A 77 -10.83 -6.41 -9.05
N ARG A 78 -11.03 -5.36 -8.24
CA ARG A 78 -11.32 -4.01 -8.72
C ARG A 78 -10.11 -3.38 -9.40
N CYS A 79 -8.89 -3.60 -8.92
CA CYS A 79 -7.68 -3.17 -9.63
C CYS A 79 -7.57 -3.84 -11.01
N GLU A 80 -7.81 -5.15 -11.10
CA GLU A 80 -7.83 -5.86 -12.38
C GLU A 80 -8.93 -5.36 -13.32
N SER A 81 -10.14 -5.19 -12.79
CA SER A 81 -11.29 -4.65 -13.53
C SER A 81 -10.99 -3.25 -14.10
N MET A 82 -10.39 -2.36 -13.30
CA MET A 82 -9.99 -1.02 -13.75
C MET A 82 -8.93 -1.10 -14.85
N TRP A 83 -7.94 -1.99 -14.72
CA TRP A 83 -6.93 -2.23 -15.75
C TRP A 83 -7.56 -2.67 -17.08
N HIS A 84 -8.46 -3.66 -17.03
CA HIS A 84 -9.14 -4.16 -18.22
C HIS A 84 -10.03 -3.09 -18.88
N SER A 85 -10.82 -2.36 -18.09
CA SER A 85 -11.66 -1.27 -18.58
C SER A 85 -10.83 -0.17 -19.25
N LYS A 86 -9.76 0.30 -18.60
CA LYS A 86 -8.85 1.30 -19.18
C LYS A 86 -8.24 0.84 -20.51
N LYS A 87 -7.82 -0.43 -20.59
CA LYS A 87 -7.28 -1.02 -21.83
C LYS A 87 -8.30 -1.02 -22.97
N GLN A 88 -9.57 -1.36 -22.68
CA GLN A 88 -10.66 -1.31 -23.68
C GLN A 88 -10.92 0.11 -24.20
N HIS A 89 -10.71 1.13 -23.37
CA HIS A 89 -10.82 2.54 -23.75
C HIS A 89 -9.53 3.10 -24.40
N GLY A 90 -8.62 2.25 -24.86
CA GLY A 90 -7.38 2.66 -25.52
C GLY A 90 -6.36 3.35 -24.60
N LYS A 91 -6.50 3.24 -23.28
CA LYS A 91 -5.54 3.78 -22.32
C LYS A 91 -4.35 2.84 -22.15
N SER A 92 -3.18 3.43 -21.90
CA SER A 92 -1.91 2.76 -21.72
C SER A 92 -1.10 3.42 -20.60
N VAL A 93 -0.02 2.76 -20.18
CA VAL A 93 0.90 3.31 -19.17
C VAL A 93 1.52 4.64 -19.62
N GLY A 94 1.64 4.87 -20.93
CA GLY A 94 2.25 6.10 -21.47
C GLY A 94 1.32 7.31 -21.51
N ASN A 95 0.00 7.12 -21.46
CA ASN A 95 -0.97 8.21 -21.63
C ASN A 95 -2.01 8.31 -20.50
N ASP A 96 -1.94 7.43 -19.49
CA ASP A 96 -2.85 7.42 -18.36
C ASP A 96 -2.08 7.14 -17.05
N PRO A 97 -1.94 8.15 -16.16
CA PRO A 97 -1.18 7.98 -14.92
C PRO A 97 -1.85 6.97 -13.97
N ILE A 98 -3.19 6.88 -13.97
CA ILE A 98 -3.92 5.92 -13.13
C ILE A 98 -3.63 4.49 -13.61
N MET A 99 -3.58 4.29 -14.93
CA MET A 99 -3.20 3.00 -15.53
C MET A 99 -1.79 2.55 -15.12
N LYS A 100 -0.84 3.49 -15.01
CA LYS A 100 0.52 3.24 -14.50
C LYS A 100 0.51 2.80 -13.03
N GLU A 101 -0.29 3.46 -12.20
CA GLU A 101 -0.42 3.12 -10.78
C GLU A 101 -1.07 1.75 -10.57
N ILE A 102 -2.20 1.47 -11.24
CA ILE A 102 -2.88 0.16 -11.20
C ILE A 102 -1.91 -0.96 -11.60
N LYS A 103 -1.19 -0.81 -12.72
CA LYS A 103 -0.24 -1.83 -13.18
C LYS A 103 0.85 -2.11 -12.16
N SER A 104 1.31 -1.07 -11.47
CA SER A 104 2.36 -1.19 -10.46
C SER A 104 1.84 -1.93 -9.24
N THR A 105 0.65 -1.58 -8.74
CA THR A 105 -0.03 -2.27 -7.63
C THR A 105 -0.23 -3.75 -7.94
N LEU A 106 -0.78 -4.09 -9.11
CA LEU A 106 -0.95 -5.48 -9.55
C LEU A 106 0.39 -6.24 -9.69
N SER A 107 1.49 -5.55 -9.99
CA SER A 107 2.82 -6.16 -10.05
C SER A 107 3.42 -6.45 -8.68
N PHE A 108 2.94 -5.78 -7.62
CA PHE A 108 3.43 -5.98 -6.26
C PHE A 108 2.85 -7.24 -5.62
N ASP A 109 1.58 -7.55 -5.92
CA ASP A 109 0.90 -8.75 -5.43
C ASP A 109 1.63 -10.06 -5.75
N LYS A 110 2.36 -10.10 -6.86
CA LYS A 110 3.13 -11.27 -7.30
C LYS A 110 4.41 -11.52 -6.49
N SER A 111 4.77 -10.61 -5.59
CA SER A 111 5.97 -10.70 -4.77
C SER A 111 5.64 -11.08 -3.33
N ASP A 112 6.52 -11.86 -2.69
CA ASP A 112 6.45 -12.08 -1.24
C ASP A 112 7.05 -10.94 -0.44
N GLN A 113 7.86 -10.10 -1.10
CA GLN A 113 8.43 -8.90 -0.51
C GLN A 113 7.35 -7.87 -0.19
N GLY A 114 7.55 -7.16 0.91
CA GLY A 114 6.73 -6.00 1.25
C GLY A 114 6.72 -4.94 0.15
N TRP A 115 5.71 -4.08 0.14
CA TRP A 115 5.64 -2.92 -0.73
C TRP A 115 4.74 -1.86 -0.11
N ALA A 116 4.93 -0.60 -0.49
CA ALA A 116 4.03 0.46 -0.09
C ALA A 116 3.86 1.51 -1.20
N MET A 117 2.70 2.14 -1.20
CA MET A 117 2.29 3.24 -2.07
C MET A 117 1.66 4.32 -1.18
N ILE A 118 2.22 5.52 -1.20
CA ILE A 118 1.78 6.67 -0.43
C ILE A 118 1.19 7.68 -1.41
N SER A 119 -0.06 8.05 -1.19
CA SER A 119 -0.76 9.07 -1.96
C SER A 119 -1.11 10.26 -1.08
N ARG A 120 -1.04 11.46 -1.66
CA ARG A 120 -1.54 12.69 -1.06
C ARG A 120 -2.99 12.86 -1.47
N GLY A 121 -3.94 12.81 -0.52
CA GLY A 121 -5.37 12.59 -0.82
C GLY A 121 -6.05 13.61 -1.74
N VAL A 122 -5.44 14.77 -1.98
CA VAL A 122 -5.98 15.84 -2.83
C VAL A 122 -5.35 15.85 -4.23
N THR A 123 -4.24 15.13 -4.46
CA THR A 123 -3.50 15.14 -5.73
C THR A 123 -3.38 13.73 -6.31
N ILE A 124 -2.99 13.64 -7.59
CA ILE A 124 -2.70 12.37 -8.28
C ILE A 124 -1.28 11.86 -7.92
N GLU A 125 -0.53 12.62 -7.12
CA GLU A 125 0.85 12.29 -6.79
C GLU A 125 0.91 11.07 -5.86
N MET A 126 1.70 10.08 -6.28
CA MET A 126 1.93 8.86 -5.54
C MET A 126 3.41 8.53 -5.54
N ALA A 127 3.93 8.20 -4.36
CA ALA A 127 5.24 7.59 -4.19
C ALA A 127 5.06 6.09 -3.92
N LYS A 128 5.82 5.23 -4.59
CA LYS A 128 5.73 3.78 -4.40
C LYS A 128 7.10 3.12 -4.52
N ALA A 129 7.32 2.09 -3.72
CA ALA A 129 8.53 1.28 -3.81
C ALA A 129 8.32 -0.11 -3.19
N LYS A 130 9.16 -1.06 -3.62
CA LYS A 130 9.18 -2.43 -3.09
C LYS A 130 10.17 -2.56 -1.94
N GLY A 131 9.79 -3.36 -0.95
CA GLY A 131 10.61 -3.97 0.08
C GLY A 131 11.60 -3.02 0.73
N ASN A 132 12.87 -3.34 0.59
CA ASN A 132 13.95 -2.59 1.22
C ASN A 132 14.11 -1.17 0.65
N THR A 133 13.68 -0.90 -0.58
CA THR A 133 13.83 0.44 -1.16
C THR A 133 13.03 1.47 -0.37
N ILE A 134 11.73 1.20 -0.13
CA ILE A 134 10.89 2.15 0.62
C ILE A 134 11.32 2.27 2.09
N LEU A 135 11.70 1.15 2.71
CA LEU A 135 12.17 1.15 4.09
C LEU A 135 13.49 1.93 4.23
N LYS A 136 14.43 1.77 3.29
CA LYS A 136 15.67 2.54 3.27
C LYS A 136 15.40 4.03 3.08
N SER A 137 14.51 4.41 2.16
CA SER A 137 14.15 5.82 1.95
C SER A 137 13.58 6.46 3.22
N LEU A 138 12.71 5.75 3.97
CA LEU A 138 12.19 6.27 5.23
C LEU A 138 13.25 6.35 6.33
N ASN A 139 14.15 5.36 6.44
CA ASN A 139 15.25 5.38 7.42
C ASN A 139 16.30 6.46 7.13
N GLN A 140 16.38 6.94 5.89
CA GLN A 140 17.29 8.02 5.47
C GLN A 140 16.66 9.40 5.59
N PHE A 141 15.39 9.50 6.01
CA PHE A 141 14.67 10.77 6.09
C PHE A 141 15.31 11.77 7.09
N GLU A 142 16.11 11.29 8.03
CA GLU A 142 16.84 12.10 9.04
C GLU A 142 18.38 12.03 8.88
N LYS A 143 18.88 11.67 7.71
CA LYS A 143 20.32 11.81 7.36
C LYS A 143 20.58 13.03 6.49
#